data_AF-M7MX67-F1
#
_entry.id   AF-M7MX67-F1
#
_cell.length_a   1.000
_cell.length_b   1.000
_cell.length_c   1.000
_cell.angle_alpha   90.00
_cell.angle_beta   90.00
_cell.angle_gamma   90.00
#
_symmetry.space_group_name_H-M   'P 1'
#
loop_
_entity.id
_entity.type
_entity.pdbx_description
1 polymer ?
#
loop_
_entity_poly.entity_id
_entity_poly.type
_entity_poly.pdbx_seq_one_letter_code
_entity_poly.pdbx_strand_id
1 'polypeptide(L)'
;MIVVSLDMLMNGDSVNEQNLDIKVPESVLITGGTGSFGHRMVRHLLDTGSGRVHVLSRDEAKQDQMRHDLGDDRIRYFIGDVRDYDSVVAATRGVSHVFHAAALKQVPSAEFFPMQAVKTNVLGSQNVIRAAEAEGVESVVCLSTDKAVYPVNAMGMTKALMEKVAQAHGLENPNARTTVSCVRYGNVLYSRGSVVPLFIAQLKQGKPITVTDPNMTRFMMSLDQSVDLVTYAFTHAEQGDLFIRKVRACTVGDLATAVSELFEQPTKLKVIGTRHGEKLSEQLATREELARAFDHDTYFRVTADKRQLNYKAFFEQGQKEVSVYDDYDSHTSSRMNVDETKELLLSLPEVRRELEGWAAR
;
A
#
# COMPACT_ATOMS: atom_id res chain seq x y z
N MET A 1 -3.76 -33.14 -19.39
CA MET A 1 -2.97 -32.35 -18.42
C MET A 1 -2.92 -30.94 -18.98
N ILE A 2 -3.95 -30.16 -18.69
CA ILE A 2 -4.11 -28.81 -19.24
C ILE A 2 -3.40 -27.88 -18.26
N VAL A 3 -2.23 -27.38 -18.67
CA VAL A 3 -1.59 -26.25 -18.02
C VAL A 3 -2.46 -25.05 -18.34
N VAL A 4 -3.24 -24.56 -17.38
CA VAL A 4 -3.92 -23.27 -17.53
C VAL A 4 -2.81 -22.23 -17.35
N SER A 5 -2.23 -21.75 -18.46
CA SER A 5 -1.25 -20.66 -18.37
C SER A 5 -1.96 -19.39 -17.91
N LEU A 6 -1.26 -18.59 -17.10
CA LEU A 6 -1.72 -17.27 -16.63
C LEU A 6 -2.16 -16.33 -17.77
N ASP A 7 -1.83 -16.65 -19.02
CA ASP A 7 -2.19 -15.85 -20.20
C ASP A 7 -3.70 -15.82 -20.49
N MET A 8 -4.48 -16.77 -19.96
CA MET A 8 -5.95 -16.73 -20.10
C MET A 8 -6.64 -15.69 -19.19
N LEU A 9 -5.90 -15.03 -18.28
CA LEU A 9 -6.45 -14.01 -17.37
C LEU A 9 -6.17 -12.56 -17.82
N MET A 10 -5.49 -12.35 -18.95
CA MET A 10 -4.96 -11.03 -19.32
C MET A 10 -5.08 -10.72 -20.83
N ASN A 11 -6.27 -10.88 -21.41
CA ASN A 11 -6.59 -10.27 -22.72
C ASN A 11 -7.66 -9.19 -22.54
N GLY A 12 -7.26 -7.96 -22.85
CA GLY A 12 -7.98 -6.75 -22.51
C GLY A 12 -9.19 -6.46 -23.40
N ASP A 13 -10.03 -5.60 -22.85
CA ASP A 13 -10.81 -4.61 -23.58
C ASP A 13 -10.83 -3.32 -22.75
N SER A 14 -10.89 -2.19 -23.46
CA SER A 14 -10.95 -0.79 -23.01
C SER A 14 -11.33 -0.55 -21.54
N VAL A 15 -10.56 0.31 -20.87
CA VAL A 15 -10.87 0.89 -19.55
C VAL A 15 -12.26 1.53 -19.59
N ASN A 16 -13.26 0.75 -19.19
CA ASN A 16 -14.54 1.28 -18.78
C ASN A 16 -14.31 1.71 -17.33
N GLU A 17 -14.15 3.01 -17.10
CA GLU A 17 -14.28 3.58 -15.76
C GLU A 17 -15.70 3.27 -15.28
N GLN A 18 -15.89 2.07 -14.72
CA GLN A 18 -17.06 1.81 -13.90
C GLN A 18 -16.97 2.82 -12.77
N ASN A 19 -17.85 3.82 -12.81
CA ASN A 19 -18.23 4.59 -11.65
C ASN A 19 -18.71 3.57 -10.60
N LEU A 20 -17.76 3.04 -9.83
CA LEU A 20 -18.03 2.39 -8.58
C LEU A 20 -18.76 3.44 -7.78
N ASP A 21 -20.02 3.17 -7.44
CA ASP A 21 -20.85 4.05 -6.61
C ASP A 21 -20.29 3.97 -5.18
N ILE A 22 -19.10 4.56 -4.99
CA ILE A 22 -18.38 4.53 -3.74
C ILE A 22 -19.05 5.55 -2.84
N LYS A 23 -19.77 5.04 -1.85
CA LYS A 23 -20.27 5.86 -0.76
C LYS A 23 -19.11 6.48 -0.01
N VAL A 24 -18.95 7.79 -0.14
CA VAL A 24 -17.91 8.56 0.55
C VAL A 24 -18.22 8.56 2.05
N PRO A 25 -17.29 8.13 2.91
CA PRO A 25 -17.49 8.18 4.35
C PRO A 25 -17.74 9.61 4.87
N GLU A 26 -18.75 9.78 5.72
CA GLU A 26 -19.07 11.09 6.31
C GLU A 26 -17.94 11.60 7.22
N SER A 27 -17.31 10.71 7.99
CA SER A 27 -16.22 11.05 8.89
C SER A 27 -15.12 9.98 8.93
N VAL A 28 -13.87 10.38 8.67
CA VAL A 28 -12.72 9.47 8.54
C VAL A 28 -11.59 9.86 9.48
N LEU A 29 -11.02 8.89 10.19
CA LEU A 29 -9.72 9.02 10.84
C LEU A 29 -8.61 8.47 9.94
N ILE A 30 -7.56 9.27 9.71
CA ILE A 30 -6.33 8.83 9.07
C ILE A 30 -5.19 8.87 10.10
N THR A 31 -4.75 7.69 10.52
CA THR A 31 -3.51 7.59 11.32
C THR A 31 -2.30 7.64 10.39
N GLY A 32 -1.23 8.33 10.79
CA GLY A 32 -0.11 8.61 9.89
C GLY A 32 -0.49 9.60 8.78
N GLY A 33 -1.53 10.41 9.01
CA GLY A 33 -2.12 11.27 7.97
C GLY A 33 -1.20 12.33 7.40
N THR A 34 -0.12 12.71 8.09
CA THR A 34 0.89 13.66 7.58
C THR A 34 1.91 13.04 6.61
N GLY A 35 1.84 11.73 6.34
CA GLY A 35 2.65 11.09 5.31
C GLY A 35 2.20 11.46 3.89
N SER A 36 3.03 11.16 2.88
CA SER A 36 2.70 11.47 1.47
C SER A 36 1.36 10.86 1.03
N PHE A 37 1.11 9.61 1.42
CA PHE A 37 -0.17 8.96 1.17
C PHE A 37 -1.30 9.66 1.92
N GLY A 38 -1.13 9.84 3.24
CA GLY A 38 -2.15 10.45 4.09
C GLY A 38 -2.59 11.83 3.58
N HIS A 39 -1.65 12.67 3.16
CA HIS A 39 -1.94 13.99 2.60
C HIS A 39 -2.81 13.90 1.33
N ARG A 40 -2.53 12.94 0.45
CA ARG A 40 -3.31 12.74 -0.78
C ARG A 40 -4.67 12.13 -0.49
N MET A 41 -4.77 11.22 0.48
CA MET A 41 -6.04 10.68 0.96
C MET A 41 -6.92 11.75 1.60
N VAL A 42 -6.36 12.65 2.43
CA VAL A 42 -7.09 13.78 3.01
C VAL A 42 -7.69 14.63 1.89
N ARG A 43 -6.86 15.06 0.91
CA ARG A 43 -7.35 15.85 -0.23
C ARG A 43 -8.46 15.13 -0.99
N HIS A 44 -8.26 13.85 -1.33
CA HIS A 44 -9.28 13.05 -2.02
C HIS A 44 -10.60 12.98 -1.24
N LEU A 45 -10.56 12.70 0.06
CA LEU A 45 -11.77 12.67 0.91
C LEU A 45 -12.49 14.03 0.98
N LEU A 46 -11.74 15.13 1.02
CA LEU A 46 -12.30 16.47 1.03
C LEU A 46 -12.97 16.82 -0.31
N ASP A 47 -12.31 16.48 -1.42
CA ASP A 47 -12.79 16.72 -2.78
C ASP A 47 -14.02 15.87 -3.11
N THR A 48 -14.09 14.65 -2.56
CA THR A 48 -15.22 13.73 -2.74
C THR A 48 -16.37 13.97 -1.77
N GLY A 49 -16.25 14.93 -0.85
CA GLY A 49 -17.37 15.39 -0.02
C GLY A 49 -17.47 14.79 1.37
N SER A 50 -16.39 14.20 1.92
CA SER A 50 -16.35 13.82 3.33
C SER A 50 -16.57 15.05 4.22
N GLY A 51 -17.43 14.91 5.23
CA GLY A 51 -17.83 16.01 6.11
C GLY A 51 -16.80 16.32 7.19
N ARG A 52 -15.99 15.33 7.59
CA ARG A 52 -14.94 15.50 8.62
C ARG A 52 -13.77 14.54 8.43
N VAL A 53 -12.54 15.06 8.48
CA VAL A 53 -11.33 14.24 8.41
C VAL A 53 -10.45 14.47 9.63
N HIS A 54 -10.25 13.44 10.44
CA HIS A 54 -9.30 13.46 11.55
C HIS A 54 -7.92 13.02 11.05
N VAL A 55 -6.89 13.80 11.38
CA VAL A 55 -5.48 13.48 11.07
C VAL A 55 -4.76 13.21 12.38
N LEU A 56 -4.38 11.95 12.62
CA LEU A 56 -3.60 11.55 13.78
C LEU A 56 -2.13 11.32 13.40
N SER A 57 -1.24 12.11 13.98
CA SER A 57 0.21 11.89 13.88
C SER A 57 0.98 12.61 15.01
N ARG A 58 2.28 12.36 15.11
CA ARG A 58 3.14 12.89 16.19
C ARG A 58 3.85 14.19 15.83
N ASP A 59 3.88 14.54 14.55
CA ASP A 59 4.73 15.59 14.01
C ASP A 59 3.93 16.89 13.86
N GLU A 60 4.00 17.75 14.87
CA GLU A 60 3.26 19.02 14.91
C GLU A 60 3.60 19.95 13.75
N ALA A 61 4.88 19.98 13.32
CA ALA A 61 5.32 20.83 12.22
C ALA A 61 4.70 20.39 10.89
N LYS A 62 4.58 19.07 10.64
CA LYS A 62 3.87 18.58 9.45
C LYS A 62 2.37 18.79 9.51
N GLN A 63 1.77 18.73 10.69
CA GLN A 63 0.34 19.04 10.84
C GLN A 63 0.08 20.51 10.55
N ASP A 64 0.92 21.41 11.07
CA ASP A 64 0.82 22.84 10.83
C ASP A 64 1.04 23.19 9.35
N GLN A 65 2.05 22.59 8.71
CA GLN A 65 2.24 22.74 7.26
C GLN A 65 1.01 22.26 6.47
N MET A 66 0.48 21.09 6.79
CA MET A 66 -0.74 20.57 6.14
C MET A 66 -1.95 21.47 6.36
N ARG A 67 -2.09 22.06 7.56
CA ARG A 67 -3.16 23.02 7.89
C ARG A 67 -3.09 24.25 7.00
N HIS A 68 -1.88 24.77 6.78
CA HIS A 68 -1.66 25.88 5.86
C HIS A 68 -1.86 25.51 4.39
N ASP A 69 -1.41 24.33 3.97
CA ASP A 69 -1.50 23.87 2.58
C ASP A 69 -2.95 23.57 2.15
N LEU A 70 -3.77 23.04 3.05
CA LEU A 70 -5.14 22.61 2.74
C LEU A 70 -6.20 23.65 3.14
N GLY A 71 -6.00 24.37 4.26
CA GLY A 71 -6.89 25.46 4.66
C GLY A 71 -8.38 25.09 4.81
N ASP A 72 -8.70 23.82 5.12
CA ASP A 72 -10.08 23.31 5.16
C ASP A 72 -10.53 23.02 6.60
N ASP A 73 -11.62 23.66 7.03
CA ASP A 73 -12.16 23.58 8.40
C ASP A 73 -12.76 22.21 8.76
N ARG A 74 -12.97 21.33 7.77
CA ARG A 74 -13.40 19.95 7.98
C ARG A 74 -12.30 19.08 8.57
N ILE A 75 -11.03 19.53 8.51
CA ILE A 75 -9.90 18.78 9.03
C ILE A 75 -9.74 19.05 10.53
N ARG A 76 -9.56 17.97 11.31
CA ARG A 76 -9.22 18.04 12.73
C ARG A 76 -7.86 17.36 12.96
N TYR A 77 -6.93 18.12 13.52
CA TYR A 77 -5.56 17.68 13.76
C TYR A 77 -5.40 17.15 15.18
N PHE A 78 -5.00 15.89 15.31
CA PHE A 78 -4.76 15.22 16.58
C PHE A 78 -3.27 14.92 16.73
N ILE A 79 -2.65 15.51 17.74
CA ILE A 79 -1.31 15.14 18.17
C ILE A 79 -1.41 13.86 19.00
N GLY A 80 -0.70 12.83 18.56
CA GLY A 80 -0.80 11.53 19.22
C GLY A 80 0.00 10.41 18.57
N ASP A 81 0.08 9.28 19.25
CA ASP A 81 0.85 8.10 18.84
C ASP A 81 -0.04 6.86 18.84
N VAL A 82 -0.01 6.07 17.76
CA VAL A 82 -0.73 4.80 17.68
C VAL A 82 -0.28 3.79 18.75
N ARG A 83 0.93 3.97 19.30
CA ARG A 83 1.45 3.18 20.42
C ARG A 83 0.73 3.45 21.75
N ASP A 84 0.01 4.56 21.85
CA ASP A 84 -0.77 4.94 23.01
C ASP A 84 -2.27 4.77 22.69
N TYR A 85 -2.92 3.85 23.38
CA TYR A 85 -4.33 3.52 23.16
C TYR A 85 -5.24 4.71 23.43
N ASP A 86 -5.02 5.48 24.49
CA ASP A 86 -5.89 6.60 24.87
C ASP A 86 -5.78 7.74 23.86
N SER A 87 -4.57 7.94 23.32
CA SER A 87 -4.33 8.87 22.21
C SER A 87 -5.12 8.49 20.96
N VAL A 88 -5.18 7.20 20.63
CA VAL A 88 -5.98 6.71 19.50
C VAL A 88 -7.47 6.88 19.76
N VAL A 89 -7.97 6.49 20.95
CA VAL A 89 -9.38 6.65 21.33
C VAL A 89 -9.84 8.09 21.16
N ALA A 90 -9.05 9.07 21.62
CA ALA A 90 -9.37 10.48 21.48
C ALA A 90 -9.58 10.90 20.01
N ALA A 91 -8.78 10.38 19.08
CA ALA A 91 -8.89 10.67 17.65
C ALA A 91 -9.99 9.88 16.93
N THR A 92 -10.42 8.74 17.49
CA THR A 92 -11.43 7.87 16.90
C THR A 92 -12.87 8.28 17.25
N ARG A 93 -13.09 9.03 18.33
CA ARG A 93 -14.43 9.45 18.76
C ARG A 93 -15.22 10.12 17.63
N GLY A 94 -16.39 9.54 17.34
CA GLY A 94 -17.34 10.04 16.35
C GLY A 94 -16.89 9.89 14.90
N VAL A 95 -15.87 9.07 14.59
CA VAL A 95 -15.52 8.74 13.20
C VAL A 95 -16.26 7.49 12.73
N SER A 96 -16.69 7.49 11.47
CA SER A 96 -17.35 6.33 10.85
C SER A 96 -16.36 5.33 10.27
N HIS A 97 -15.20 5.81 9.79
CA HIS A 97 -14.22 4.98 9.09
C HIS A 97 -12.80 5.32 9.56
N VAL A 98 -11.92 4.32 9.58
CA VAL A 98 -10.50 4.49 9.92
C VAL A 98 -9.63 3.97 8.80
N PHE A 99 -8.77 4.83 8.28
CA PHE A 99 -7.66 4.44 7.42
C PHE A 99 -6.36 4.42 8.24
N HIS A 100 -5.80 3.23 8.43
CA HIS A 100 -4.61 3.05 9.25
C HIS A 100 -3.31 3.00 8.42
N ALA A 101 -2.69 4.18 8.22
CA ALA A 101 -1.43 4.33 7.48
C ALA A 101 -0.19 4.60 8.35
N ALA A 102 -0.34 4.72 9.68
CA ALA A 102 0.79 4.90 10.58
C ALA A 102 1.71 3.67 10.56
N ALA A 103 2.98 3.86 10.20
CA ALA A 103 3.94 2.77 10.15
C ALA A 103 5.39 3.26 10.26
N LEU A 104 6.27 2.41 10.77
CA LEU A 104 7.71 2.47 10.54
C LEU A 104 8.02 1.65 9.28
N LYS A 105 8.19 2.34 8.15
CA LYS A 105 8.22 1.72 6.81
C LYS A 105 9.60 1.66 6.13
N GLN A 106 10.63 2.23 6.74
CA GLN A 106 11.98 2.23 6.17
C GLN A 106 12.69 0.94 6.56
N VAL A 107 13.13 0.15 5.56
CA VAL A 107 13.77 -1.15 5.78
C VAL A 107 15.00 -1.04 6.71
N PRO A 108 15.98 -0.14 6.48
CA PRO A 108 17.16 -0.08 7.34
C PRO A 108 16.81 0.29 8.80
N SER A 109 15.88 1.22 9.00
CA SER A 109 15.46 1.62 10.34
C SER A 109 14.75 0.50 11.07
N ALA A 110 13.93 -0.30 10.39
CA ALA A 110 13.27 -1.45 10.99
C ALA A 110 14.25 -2.58 11.30
N GLU A 111 15.28 -2.80 10.46
CA GLU A 111 16.34 -3.77 10.72
C GLU A 111 17.17 -3.42 11.96
N PHE A 112 17.57 -2.16 12.10
CA PHE A 112 18.36 -1.73 13.26
C PHE A 112 17.53 -1.56 14.54
N PHE A 113 16.23 -1.28 14.39
CA PHE A 113 15.32 -1.04 15.52
C PHE A 113 14.05 -1.90 15.41
N PRO A 114 14.15 -3.23 15.40
CA PRO A 114 13.01 -4.11 15.11
C PRO A 114 11.91 -3.99 16.16
N MET A 115 12.27 -3.76 17.42
CA MET A 115 11.27 -3.52 18.47
C MET A 115 10.51 -2.20 18.29
N GLN A 116 11.09 -1.21 17.61
CA GLN A 116 10.36 0.01 17.24
C GLN A 116 9.37 -0.27 16.10
N ALA A 117 9.74 -1.15 15.16
CA ALA A 117 8.83 -1.63 14.12
C ALA A 117 7.67 -2.43 14.73
N VAL A 118 7.94 -3.35 15.67
CA VAL A 118 6.89 -4.11 16.39
C VAL A 118 5.93 -3.17 17.13
N LYS A 119 6.46 -2.21 17.91
CA LYS A 119 5.63 -1.26 18.65
C LYS A 119 4.73 -0.43 17.75
N THR A 120 5.23 0.05 16.61
CA THR A 120 4.43 0.88 15.69
C THR A 120 3.50 0.04 14.80
N ASN A 121 4.05 -0.96 14.11
CA ASN A 121 3.37 -1.66 13.03
C ASN A 121 2.47 -2.79 13.54
N VAL A 122 2.70 -3.32 14.75
CA VAL A 122 1.92 -4.44 15.29
C VAL A 122 1.07 -3.98 16.46
N LEU A 123 1.70 -3.54 17.56
CA LEU A 123 0.97 -3.07 18.74
C LEU A 123 0.16 -1.82 18.44
N GLY A 124 0.72 -0.88 17.67
CA GLY A 124 0.01 0.32 17.25
C GLY A 124 -1.23 0.02 16.40
N SER A 125 -1.13 -0.96 15.50
CA SER A 125 -2.28 -1.40 14.69
C SER A 125 -3.34 -2.10 15.54
N GLN A 126 -2.92 -2.92 16.52
CA GLN A 126 -3.85 -3.51 17.48
C GLN A 126 -4.60 -2.43 18.29
N ASN A 127 -3.92 -1.38 18.73
CA ASN A 127 -4.55 -0.27 19.44
C ASN A 127 -5.61 0.43 18.56
N VAL A 128 -5.28 0.66 17.28
CA VAL A 128 -6.21 1.28 16.31
C VAL A 128 -7.45 0.42 16.09
N ILE A 129 -7.27 -0.90 15.90
CA ILE A 129 -8.39 -1.82 15.73
C ILE A 129 -9.28 -1.84 16.98
N ARG A 130 -8.69 -1.98 18.17
CA ARG A 130 -9.44 -2.03 19.43
C ARG A 130 -10.18 -0.73 19.73
N ALA A 131 -9.56 0.42 19.48
CA ALA A 131 -10.19 1.72 19.69
C ALA A 131 -11.33 1.95 18.70
N ALA A 132 -11.16 1.52 17.44
CA ALA A 132 -12.20 1.60 16.43
C ALA A 132 -13.43 0.76 16.79
N GLU A 133 -13.22 -0.48 17.25
CA GLU A 133 -14.29 -1.34 17.75
C GLU A 133 -15.01 -0.72 18.96
N ALA A 134 -14.25 -0.26 19.96
CA ALA A 134 -14.82 0.33 21.17
C ALA A 134 -15.66 1.60 20.90
N GLU A 135 -15.28 2.38 19.89
CA GLU A 135 -15.97 3.60 19.47
C GLU A 135 -17.04 3.35 18.38
N GLY A 136 -17.28 2.10 18.00
CA GLY A 136 -18.35 1.72 17.06
C GLY A 136 -18.12 2.18 15.62
N VAL A 137 -16.86 2.29 15.19
CA VAL A 137 -16.45 2.56 13.80
C VAL A 137 -17.04 1.49 12.87
N GLU A 138 -17.44 1.86 11.66
CA GLU A 138 -18.03 0.94 10.68
C GLU A 138 -16.95 0.14 9.94
N SER A 139 -15.87 0.78 9.50
CA SER A 139 -14.79 0.11 8.77
C SER A 139 -13.40 0.61 9.16
N VAL A 140 -12.46 -0.32 9.33
CA VAL A 140 -11.02 -0.10 9.53
C VAL A 140 -10.25 -0.76 8.40
N VAL A 141 -9.50 0.02 7.63
CA VAL A 141 -8.63 -0.48 6.56
C VAL A 141 -7.17 -0.32 7.00
N CYS A 142 -6.48 -1.43 7.20
CA CYS A 142 -5.06 -1.48 7.55
C CYS A 142 -4.18 -1.52 6.29
N LEU A 143 -3.19 -0.64 6.23
CA LEU A 143 -2.29 -0.52 5.08
C LEU A 143 -1.11 -1.48 5.20
N SER A 144 -0.94 -2.38 4.24
CA SER A 144 0.20 -3.31 4.17
C SER A 144 1.05 -3.09 2.90
N THR A 145 1.96 -4.01 2.61
CA THR A 145 2.96 -3.92 1.53
C THR A 145 3.28 -5.30 0.98
N ASP A 146 3.65 -5.38 -0.30
CA ASP A 146 4.19 -6.60 -0.93
C ASP A 146 5.29 -7.29 -0.10
N LYS A 147 6.09 -6.53 0.65
CA LYS A 147 7.17 -7.07 1.51
C LYS A 147 6.66 -7.89 2.70
N ALA A 148 5.36 -7.88 2.96
CA ALA A 148 4.72 -8.76 3.93
C ALA A 148 4.58 -10.21 3.41
N VAL A 149 4.69 -10.41 2.09
CA VAL A 149 4.69 -11.74 1.47
C VAL A 149 6.10 -12.31 1.51
N TYR A 150 6.28 -13.53 2.01
CA TYR A 150 7.60 -14.16 2.21
C TYR A 150 8.67 -13.17 2.73
N PRO A 151 8.43 -12.51 3.88
CA PRO A 151 9.21 -11.36 4.30
C PRO A 151 10.66 -11.74 4.62
N VAL A 152 11.61 -11.01 4.05
CA VAL A 152 13.06 -11.21 4.29
C VAL A 152 13.67 -10.12 5.18
N ASN A 153 12.89 -9.10 5.53
CA ASN A 153 13.33 -7.99 6.38
C ASN A 153 12.32 -7.69 7.49
N ALA A 154 12.80 -7.09 8.59
CA ALA A 154 12.02 -6.79 9.79
C ALA A 154 10.80 -5.89 9.51
N MET A 155 10.90 -4.96 8.55
CA MET A 155 9.78 -4.11 8.14
C MET A 155 8.65 -4.96 7.57
N GLY A 156 8.97 -5.83 6.59
CA GLY A 156 8.03 -6.78 5.99
C GLY A 156 7.46 -7.76 7.00
N MET A 157 8.30 -8.32 7.90
CA MET A 157 7.85 -9.26 8.94
C MET A 157 6.83 -8.62 9.88
N THR A 158 7.06 -7.36 10.31
CA THR A 158 6.10 -6.67 11.17
C THR A 158 4.80 -6.30 10.45
N LYS A 159 4.84 -6.03 9.14
CA LYS A 159 3.63 -5.85 8.32
C LYS A 159 2.87 -7.16 8.09
N ALA A 160 3.55 -8.28 7.88
CA ALA A 160 2.93 -9.60 7.83
C ALA A 160 2.23 -9.93 9.16
N LEU A 161 2.87 -9.61 10.30
CA LEU A 161 2.26 -9.80 11.61
C LEU A 161 1.07 -8.85 11.84
N MET A 162 1.14 -7.61 11.37
CA MET A 162 0.00 -6.68 11.37
C MET A 162 -1.21 -7.25 10.63
N GLU A 163 -1.01 -7.81 9.43
CA GLU A 163 -2.10 -8.45 8.67
C GLU A 163 -2.72 -9.60 9.46
N LYS A 164 -1.90 -10.41 10.15
CA LYS A 164 -2.39 -11.48 11.03
C LYS A 164 -3.18 -10.94 12.21
N VAL A 165 -2.78 -9.82 12.81
CA VAL A 165 -3.56 -9.16 13.88
C VAL A 165 -4.93 -8.71 13.37
N ALA A 166 -4.98 -8.07 12.20
CA ALA A 166 -6.24 -7.63 11.59
C ALA A 166 -7.16 -8.80 11.22
N GLN A 167 -6.60 -9.85 10.60
CA GLN A 167 -7.32 -11.07 10.25
C GLN A 167 -7.84 -11.81 11.48
N ALA A 168 -7.01 -11.97 12.52
CA ALA A 168 -7.39 -12.63 13.77
C ALA A 168 -8.56 -11.91 14.44
N HIS A 169 -8.53 -10.57 14.49
CA HIS A 169 -9.63 -9.79 15.02
C HIS A 169 -10.96 -10.05 14.29
N GLY A 170 -10.93 -10.11 12.94
CA GLY A 170 -12.11 -10.46 12.15
C GLY A 170 -12.63 -11.88 12.38
N LEU A 171 -11.72 -12.85 12.62
CA LEU A 171 -12.08 -14.23 12.94
C LEU A 171 -12.68 -14.40 14.34
N GLU A 172 -12.17 -13.65 15.32
CA GLU A 172 -12.69 -13.62 16.69
C GLU A 172 -14.05 -12.92 16.78
N ASN A 173 -14.30 -11.94 15.91
CA ASN A 173 -15.49 -11.08 15.95
C ASN A 173 -16.24 -11.05 14.60
N PRO A 174 -16.74 -12.19 14.09
CA PRO A 174 -17.33 -12.29 12.75
C PRO A 174 -18.62 -11.46 12.57
N ASN A 175 -19.30 -11.15 13.68
CA ASN A 175 -20.53 -10.35 13.70
C ASN A 175 -20.33 -8.96 14.34
N ALA A 176 -19.08 -8.51 14.52
CA ALA A 176 -18.83 -7.15 15.01
C ALA A 176 -19.40 -6.13 14.04
N ARG A 177 -19.84 -5.00 14.60
CA ARG A 177 -20.24 -3.83 13.80
C ARG A 177 -19.06 -3.28 12.98
N THR A 178 -17.86 -3.34 13.54
CA THR A 178 -16.64 -2.83 12.91
C THR A 178 -16.05 -3.88 11.99
N THR A 179 -16.06 -3.60 10.68
CA THR A 179 -15.35 -4.39 9.69
C THR A 179 -13.87 -4.03 9.71
N VAL A 180 -12.98 -5.00 9.85
CA VAL A 180 -11.54 -4.84 9.80
C VAL A 180 -10.98 -5.59 8.60
N SER A 181 -10.30 -4.86 7.73
CA SER A 181 -9.69 -5.40 6.52
C SER A 181 -8.28 -4.85 6.30
N CYS A 182 -7.58 -5.45 5.36
CA CYS A 182 -6.26 -5.01 4.93
C CYS A 182 -6.28 -4.66 3.44
N VAL A 183 -5.40 -3.76 3.05
CA VAL A 183 -4.99 -3.58 1.65
C VAL A 183 -3.50 -3.85 1.55
N ARG A 184 -3.06 -4.47 0.44
CA ARG A 184 -1.64 -4.70 0.16
C ARG A 184 -1.32 -4.23 -1.25
N TYR A 185 -0.23 -3.49 -1.37
CA TYR A 185 0.26 -2.99 -2.65
C TYR A 185 1.79 -2.93 -2.68
N GLY A 186 2.34 -2.69 -3.87
CA GLY A 186 3.78 -2.62 -4.11
C GLY A 186 4.40 -1.25 -3.81
N ASN A 187 5.35 -0.83 -4.64
CA ASN A 187 5.96 0.48 -4.46
C ASN A 187 5.02 1.59 -5.01
N VAL A 188 4.71 2.58 -4.18
CA VAL A 188 4.04 3.81 -4.65
C VAL A 188 5.08 4.72 -5.30
N LEU A 189 4.87 4.99 -6.58
CA LEU A 189 5.75 5.83 -7.39
C LEU A 189 5.86 7.25 -6.81
N TYR A 190 7.05 7.84 -6.94
CA TYR A 190 7.38 9.17 -6.45
C TYR A 190 7.17 9.38 -4.93
N SER A 191 6.95 8.33 -4.14
CA SER A 191 6.83 8.49 -2.69
C SER A 191 8.14 8.97 -2.04
N ARG A 192 8.04 9.71 -0.92
CA ARG A 192 9.21 10.29 -0.23
C ARG A 192 10.23 9.21 0.14
N GLY A 193 11.48 9.38 -0.32
CA GLY A 193 12.59 8.46 -0.07
C GLY A 193 12.59 7.22 -0.98
N SER A 194 11.74 7.17 -2.01
CA SER A 194 11.73 6.10 -3.00
C SER A 194 12.76 6.32 -4.12
N VAL A 195 12.84 5.35 -5.03
CA VAL A 195 13.86 5.29 -6.08
C VAL A 195 13.67 6.35 -7.17
N VAL A 196 12.44 6.70 -7.55
CA VAL A 196 12.18 7.66 -8.63
C VAL A 196 12.69 9.07 -8.28
N PRO A 197 12.37 9.65 -7.09
CA PRO A 197 12.96 10.93 -6.68
C PRO A 197 14.49 10.89 -6.56
N LEU A 198 15.05 9.75 -6.15
CA LEU A 198 16.50 9.57 -6.08
C LEU A 198 17.14 9.63 -7.47
N PHE A 199 16.57 8.94 -8.46
CA PHE A 199 17.08 8.93 -9.84
C PHE A 199 17.00 10.33 -10.46
N ILE A 200 15.86 11.01 -10.31
CA ILE A 200 15.69 12.39 -10.78
C ILE A 200 16.71 13.32 -10.12
N ALA A 201 16.92 13.22 -8.80
CA ALA A 201 17.89 14.03 -8.08
C ALA A 201 19.34 13.76 -8.53
N GLN A 202 19.70 12.50 -8.78
CA GLN A 202 21.02 12.11 -9.29
C GLN A 202 21.26 12.69 -10.69
N LEU A 203 20.29 12.55 -11.59
CA LEU A 203 20.33 13.13 -12.94
C LEU A 203 20.50 14.65 -12.89
N LYS A 204 19.67 15.35 -12.09
CA LYS A 204 19.74 16.82 -11.94
C LYS A 204 21.07 17.31 -11.36
N GLN A 205 21.84 16.44 -10.71
CA GLN A 205 23.19 16.72 -10.18
C GLN A 205 24.31 16.28 -11.13
N GLY A 206 23.99 15.75 -12.32
CA GLY A 206 24.98 15.19 -13.24
C GLY A 206 25.66 13.91 -12.73
N LYS A 207 25.07 13.24 -11.74
CA LYS A 207 25.58 11.98 -11.17
C LYS A 207 24.99 10.78 -11.91
N PRO A 208 25.74 9.66 -12.03
CA PRO A 208 25.18 8.43 -12.56
C PRO A 208 24.03 7.93 -11.67
N ILE A 209 23.02 7.33 -12.29
CA ILE A 209 21.92 6.69 -11.58
C ILE A 209 22.44 5.43 -10.89
N THR A 210 22.29 5.35 -9.58
CA THR A 210 22.71 4.17 -8.83
C THR A 210 21.61 3.12 -8.82
N VAL A 211 21.86 1.99 -9.49
CA VAL A 211 20.94 0.84 -9.54
C VAL A 211 21.54 -0.30 -8.73
N THR A 212 20.71 -0.99 -7.95
CA THR A 212 21.16 -2.16 -7.18
C THR A 212 21.44 -3.33 -8.11
N ASP A 213 20.39 -3.92 -8.66
CA ASP A 213 20.42 -4.90 -9.72
C ASP A 213 19.40 -4.47 -10.79
N PRO A 214 19.83 -4.22 -12.04
CA PRO A 214 18.92 -3.76 -13.10
C PRO A 214 17.83 -4.78 -13.44
N ASN A 215 18.02 -6.07 -13.14
CA ASN A 215 17.06 -7.13 -13.42
C ASN A 215 16.00 -7.29 -12.33
N MET A 216 16.13 -6.59 -11.19
CA MET A 216 15.09 -6.57 -10.17
C MET A 216 13.78 -6.09 -10.76
N THR A 217 12.68 -6.78 -10.42
CA THR A 217 11.33 -6.36 -10.84
C THR A 217 10.55 -5.83 -9.65
N ARG A 218 9.75 -4.78 -9.87
CA ARG A 218 8.88 -4.21 -8.84
C ARG A 218 7.53 -3.88 -9.46
N PHE A 219 6.46 -4.15 -8.72
CA PHE A 219 5.14 -3.65 -9.05
C PHE A 219 5.10 -2.14 -8.89
N MET A 220 4.53 -1.46 -9.89
CA MET A 220 4.44 -0.01 -9.95
C MET A 220 3.01 0.43 -9.77
N MET A 221 2.79 1.29 -8.78
CA MET A 221 1.47 1.82 -8.47
C MET A 221 1.54 3.34 -8.30
N SER A 222 0.62 4.06 -8.91
CA SER A 222 0.47 5.50 -8.64
C SER A 222 -0.17 5.70 -7.26
N LEU A 223 0.00 6.90 -6.71
CA LEU A 223 -0.60 7.22 -5.42
C LEU A 223 -2.14 7.26 -5.49
N ASP A 224 -2.70 7.69 -6.63
CA ASP A 224 -4.15 7.72 -6.85
C ASP A 224 -4.73 6.30 -6.92
N GLN A 225 -4.04 5.37 -7.62
CA GLN A 225 -4.44 3.96 -7.62
C GLN A 225 -4.46 3.37 -6.21
N SER A 226 -3.52 3.79 -5.35
CA SER A 226 -3.48 3.33 -3.96
C SER A 226 -4.61 3.94 -3.11
N VAL A 227 -5.07 5.15 -3.42
CA VAL A 227 -6.28 5.76 -2.84
C VAL A 227 -7.53 5.00 -3.29
N ASP A 228 -7.64 4.65 -4.57
CA ASP A 228 -8.77 3.84 -5.08
C ASP A 228 -8.88 2.50 -4.35
N LEU A 229 -7.75 1.82 -4.13
CA LEU A 229 -7.71 0.52 -3.44
C LEU A 229 -8.24 0.61 -2.01
N VAL A 230 -7.85 1.66 -1.27
CA VAL A 230 -8.34 1.89 0.10
C VAL A 230 -9.84 2.20 0.09
N THR A 231 -10.25 3.05 -0.85
CA THR A 231 -11.63 3.49 -0.98
C THR A 231 -12.55 2.34 -1.38
N TYR A 232 -12.08 1.45 -2.26
CA TYR A 232 -12.74 0.20 -2.62
C TYR A 232 -12.90 -0.73 -1.41
N ALA A 233 -11.86 -0.86 -0.58
CA ALA A 233 -11.90 -1.68 0.62
C ALA A 233 -12.88 -1.15 1.67
N PHE A 234 -13.08 0.17 1.80
CA PHE A 234 -14.06 0.73 2.72
C PHE A 234 -15.50 0.28 2.43
N THR A 235 -15.84 0.07 1.17
CA THR A 235 -17.23 -0.23 0.77
C THR A 235 -17.47 -1.71 0.50
N HIS A 236 -16.43 -2.50 0.18
CA HIS A 236 -16.58 -3.90 -0.27
C HIS A 236 -15.98 -4.94 0.69
N ALA A 237 -15.33 -4.52 1.76
CA ALA A 237 -14.72 -5.46 2.70
C ALA A 237 -15.76 -6.22 3.53
N GLU A 238 -15.50 -7.52 3.71
CA GLU A 238 -15.98 -8.28 4.87
C GLU A 238 -14.84 -8.47 5.89
N GLN A 239 -15.19 -9.03 7.04
CA GLN A 239 -14.27 -9.28 8.14
C GLN A 239 -13.04 -10.09 7.72
N GLY A 240 -11.87 -9.50 7.95
CA GLY A 240 -10.56 -10.10 7.73
C GLY A 240 -10.11 -10.16 6.27
N ASP A 241 -10.85 -9.53 5.35
CA ASP A 241 -10.47 -9.50 3.94
C ASP A 241 -9.14 -8.77 3.71
N LEU A 242 -8.42 -9.23 2.69
CA LEU A 242 -7.25 -8.57 2.14
C LEU A 242 -7.50 -8.23 0.66
N PHE A 243 -7.43 -6.94 0.32
CA PHE A 243 -7.52 -6.48 -1.06
C PHE A 243 -6.14 -6.20 -1.66
N ILE A 244 -5.95 -6.67 -2.89
CA ILE A 244 -4.74 -6.48 -3.69
C ILE A 244 -5.17 -5.92 -5.04
N ARG A 245 -4.63 -4.77 -5.45
CA ARG A 245 -4.86 -4.26 -6.81
C ARG A 245 -3.96 -5.00 -7.79
N LYS A 246 -4.52 -5.44 -8.91
CA LYS A 246 -3.72 -5.95 -10.04
C LYS A 246 -2.95 -4.79 -10.68
N VAL A 247 -1.64 -4.93 -10.78
CA VAL A 247 -0.74 -3.90 -11.31
C VAL A 247 0.36 -4.55 -12.15
N ARG A 248 0.91 -3.78 -13.09
CA ARG A 248 2.05 -4.21 -13.90
C ARG A 248 3.36 -3.94 -13.16
N ALA A 249 4.38 -4.72 -13.48
CA ALA A 249 5.72 -4.51 -12.97
C ALA A 249 6.63 -3.85 -14.03
N CYS A 250 7.79 -3.36 -13.63
CA CYS A 250 8.90 -3.12 -14.57
C CYS A 250 10.22 -3.50 -13.90
N THR A 251 11.28 -3.59 -14.71
CA THR A 251 12.62 -3.77 -14.17
C THR A 251 13.16 -2.45 -13.62
N VAL A 252 14.06 -2.51 -12.64
CA VAL A 252 14.74 -1.30 -12.13
C VAL A 252 15.61 -0.67 -13.23
N GLY A 253 16.15 -1.48 -14.15
CA GLY A 253 16.85 -1.02 -15.34
C GLY A 253 15.95 -0.20 -16.26
N ASP A 254 14.79 -0.74 -16.64
CA ASP A 254 13.82 -0.03 -17.50
C ASP A 254 13.33 1.25 -16.83
N LEU A 255 13.10 1.23 -15.52
CA LEU A 255 12.74 2.43 -14.76
C LEU A 255 13.84 3.50 -14.83
N ALA A 256 15.11 3.12 -14.67
CA ALA A 256 16.23 4.04 -14.75
C ALA A 256 16.39 4.63 -16.17
N THR A 257 16.20 3.80 -17.20
CA THR A 257 16.20 4.22 -18.61
C THR A 257 15.05 5.17 -18.89
N ALA A 258 13.82 4.82 -18.50
CA ALA A 258 12.63 5.65 -18.69
C ALA A 258 12.80 7.03 -18.05
N VAL A 259 13.31 7.10 -16.82
CA VAL A 259 13.61 8.38 -16.16
C VAL A 259 14.69 9.15 -16.91
N SER A 260 15.77 8.50 -17.38
CA SER A 260 16.83 9.19 -18.12
C SER A 260 16.34 9.78 -19.44
N GLU A 261 15.55 9.01 -20.20
CA GLU A 261 14.97 9.43 -21.47
C GLU A 261 13.99 10.59 -21.32
N LEU A 262 13.14 10.57 -20.28
CA LEU A 262 12.22 11.68 -20.00
C LEU A 262 12.95 13.00 -19.72
N PHE A 263 14.14 12.95 -19.14
CA PHE A 263 14.98 14.13 -18.89
C PHE A 263 15.95 14.45 -20.04
N GLU A 264 15.83 13.75 -21.17
CA GLU A 264 16.71 13.88 -22.34
C GLU A 264 18.20 13.73 -21.98
N GLN A 265 18.49 12.82 -21.04
CA GLN A 265 19.84 12.53 -20.59
C GLN A 265 20.28 11.12 -21.00
N PRO A 266 21.57 10.90 -21.30
CA PRO A 266 22.08 9.56 -21.54
C PRO A 266 21.98 8.73 -20.25
N THR A 267 21.48 7.50 -20.37
CA THR A 267 21.37 6.56 -19.26
C THR A 267 22.75 6.11 -18.78
N LYS A 268 23.25 6.75 -17.70
CA LYS A 268 24.52 6.38 -17.05
C LYS A 268 24.23 5.62 -15.76
N LEU A 269 24.22 4.29 -15.84
CA LEU A 269 23.99 3.44 -14.67
C LEU A 269 25.29 3.14 -13.92
N LYS A 270 25.24 3.22 -12.60
CA LYS A 270 26.24 2.64 -11.69
C LYS A 270 25.58 1.50 -10.93
N VAL A 271 25.92 0.27 -11.29
CA VAL A 271 25.45 -0.94 -10.59
C VAL A 271 26.19 -1.06 -9.26
N ILE A 272 25.47 -1.01 -8.15
CA ILE A 272 26.03 -1.07 -6.78
C ILE A 272 25.84 -2.44 -6.12
N GLY A 273 25.11 -3.36 -6.78
CA GLY A 273 24.74 -4.65 -6.24
C GLY A 273 23.50 -4.61 -5.35
N THR A 274 22.91 -5.80 -5.13
CA THR A 274 21.76 -5.99 -4.24
C THR A 274 22.09 -5.56 -2.82
N ARG A 275 21.26 -4.70 -2.23
CA ARG A 275 21.41 -4.29 -0.83
C ARG A 275 20.81 -5.35 0.10
N HIS A 276 21.25 -5.33 1.35
CA HIS A 276 20.71 -6.20 2.40
C HIS A 276 19.20 -5.98 2.58
N GLY A 277 18.46 -7.08 2.74
CA GLY A 277 17.01 -7.06 2.99
C GLY A 277 16.14 -6.81 1.76
N GLU A 278 16.71 -6.80 0.55
CA GLU A 278 15.96 -6.69 -0.72
C GLU A 278 15.80 -8.05 -1.41
N LYS A 279 14.67 -8.25 -2.08
CA LYS A 279 14.43 -9.38 -2.96
C LYS A 279 14.70 -9.03 -4.42
N LEU A 280 14.90 -10.05 -5.26
CA LEU A 280 14.98 -9.88 -6.71
C LEU A 280 13.62 -9.47 -7.31
N SER A 281 12.55 -10.15 -6.92
CA SER A 281 11.17 -9.82 -7.25
C SER A 281 10.33 -9.70 -5.98
N GLU A 282 9.19 -9.00 -6.09
CA GLU A 282 8.23 -8.89 -5.00
C GLU A 282 6.96 -9.66 -5.36
N GLN A 283 6.38 -10.34 -4.38
CA GLN A 283 5.10 -11.01 -4.50
C GLN A 283 4.00 -10.16 -3.88
N LEU A 284 2.86 -10.04 -4.56
CA LEU A 284 1.66 -9.39 -4.01
C LEU A 284 0.73 -10.38 -3.33
N ALA A 285 0.66 -11.62 -3.82
CA ALA A 285 -0.13 -12.70 -3.22
C ALA A 285 0.64 -14.02 -3.26
N THR A 286 0.53 -14.83 -2.21
CA THR A 286 0.96 -16.23 -2.27
C THR A 286 -0.04 -17.09 -3.02
N ARG A 287 0.39 -18.25 -3.51
CA ARG A 287 -0.49 -19.28 -4.07
C ARG A 287 -1.63 -19.69 -3.13
N GLU A 288 -1.39 -19.70 -1.82
CA GLU A 288 -2.41 -20.02 -0.81
C GLU A 288 -3.44 -18.88 -0.69
N GLU A 289 -3.00 -17.63 -0.78
CA GLU A 289 -3.90 -16.47 -0.82
C GLU A 289 -4.76 -16.47 -2.09
N LEU A 290 -4.16 -16.77 -3.24
CA LEU A 290 -4.86 -16.83 -4.53
C LEU A 290 -5.85 -17.99 -4.61
N ALA A 291 -5.55 -19.14 -4.01
CA ALA A 291 -6.46 -20.28 -3.98
C ALA A 291 -7.82 -19.98 -3.30
N ARG A 292 -7.89 -18.94 -2.47
CA ARG A 292 -9.10 -18.46 -1.79
C ARG A 292 -9.48 -17.02 -2.18
N ALA A 293 -8.90 -16.50 -3.25
CA ALA A 293 -9.18 -15.16 -3.73
C ALA A 293 -10.38 -15.14 -4.69
N PHE A 294 -11.18 -14.09 -4.60
CA PHE A 294 -12.14 -13.74 -5.64
C PHE A 294 -11.51 -12.72 -6.58
N ASP A 295 -11.67 -12.95 -7.87
CA ASP A 295 -11.24 -12.03 -8.92
C ASP A 295 -12.36 -11.01 -9.20
N HIS A 296 -12.12 -9.76 -8.81
CA HIS A 296 -12.99 -8.60 -9.05
C HIS A 296 -12.40 -7.71 -10.15
N ASP A 297 -11.83 -8.31 -11.18
CA ASP A 297 -11.24 -7.68 -12.37
C ASP A 297 -10.02 -6.80 -12.05
N THR A 298 -10.22 -5.62 -11.45
CA THR A 298 -9.14 -4.73 -11.00
C THR A 298 -8.48 -5.20 -9.70
N TYR A 299 -9.21 -5.96 -8.87
CA TYR A 299 -8.77 -6.36 -7.53
C TYR A 299 -8.85 -7.87 -7.32
N PHE A 300 -7.89 -8.41 -6.58
CA PHE A 300 -8.07 -9.67 -5.86
C PHE A 300 -8.61 -9.39 -4.47
N ARG A 301 -9.67 -10.09 -4.08
CA ARG A 301 -10.21 -10.09 -2.72
C ARG A 301 -9.89 -11.44 -2.07
N VAL A 302 -8.89 -11.44 -1.21
CA VAL A 302 -8.44 -12.62 -0.47
C VAL A 302 -9.26 -12.71 0.83
N THR A 303 -10.20 -13.65 0.89
CA THR A 303 -11.12 -13.76 2.04
C THR A 303 -10.43 -14.36 3.25
N ALA A 304 -10.67 -13.81 4.45
CA ALA A 304 -10.12 -14.40 5.68
C ALA A 304 -10.50 -15.88 5.77
N ASP A 305 -9.60 -16.69 6.29
CA ASP A 305 -9.87 -18.11 6.40
C ASP A 305 -10.90 -18.38 7.50
N LYS A 306 -12.18 -18.48 7.12
CA LYS A 306 -13.37 -18.54 7.99
C LYS A 306 -13.52 -19.85 8.78
N ARG A 307 -12.42 -20.51 9.14
CA ARG A 307 -12.37 -21.77 9.91
C ARG A 307 -12.93 -21.71 11.33
N GLN A 308 -13.45 -20.58 11.82
CA GLN A 308 -14.03 -20.45 13.17
C GLN A 308 -13.10 -20.97 14.28
N LEU A 309 -11.80 -20.68 14.20
CA LEU A 309 -10.76 -21.20 15.12
C LEU A 309 -10.66 -22.74 15.14
N ASN A 310 -11.09 -23.43 14.08
CA ASN A 310 -10.95 -24.88 13.94
C ASN A 310 -9.51 -25.27 13.57
N TYR A 311 -8.81 -25.88 14.53
CA TYR A 311 -7.42 -26.31 14.39
C TYR A 311 -7.22 -27.48 13.42
N LYS A 312 -8.26 -28.28 13.11
CA LYS A 312 -8.12 -29.49 12.26
C LYS A 312 -7.58 -29.21 10.86
N ALA A 313 -7.89 -28.05 10.30
CA ALA A 313 -7.38 -27.68 8.97
C ALA A 313 -5.87 -27.39 8.94
N PHE A 314 -5.21 -27.24 10.10
CA PHE A 314 -3.75 -27.13 10.15
C PHE A 314 -3.06 -28.49 10.23
N PHE A 315 -3.78 -29.56 10.63
CA PHE A 315 -3.17 -30.84 10.98
C PHE A 315 -3.75 -32.05 10.21
N GLU A 316 -5.03 -32.03 9.83
CA GLU A 316 -5.77 -33.22 9.36
C GLU A 316 -6.41 -33.05 7.97
N GLN A 317 -6.60 -31.82 7.47
CA GLN A 317 -7.27 -31.54 6.19
C GLN A 317 -6.43 -30.60 5.31
N GLY A 318 -6.02 -31.06 4.12
CA GLY A 318 -5.28 -30.24 3.14
C GLY A 318 -6.17 -29.73 2.01
N GLN A 319 -5.82 -28.60 1.40
CA GLN A 319 -6.48 -28.05 0.20
C GLN A 319 -5.69 -28.42 -1.06
N LYS A 320 -6.28 -29.23 -1.95
CA LYS A 320 -5.63 -29.66 -3.20
C LYS A 320 -5.53 -28.53 -4.24
N GLU A 321 -6.39 -27.52 -4.16
CA GLU A 321 -6.43 -26.41 -5.12
C GLU A 321 -5.19 -25.52 -5.06
N VAL A 322 -4.52 -25.46 -3.90
CA VAL A 322 -3.29 -24.67 -3.70
C VAL A 322 -2.16 -25.09 -4.64
N SER A 323 -2.09 -26.37 -5.04
CA SER A 323 -1.02 -26.86 -5.93
C SER A 323 -1.15 -26.41 -7.39
N VAL A 324 -2.27 -25.77 -7.76
CA VAL A 324 -2.55 -25.33 -9.14
C VAL A 324 -2.20 -23.85 -9.34
N TYR A 325 -1.99 -23.10 -8.27
CA TYR A 325 -1.67 -21.67 -8.32
C TYR A 325 -0.16 -21.42 -8.19
N ASP A 326 0.34 -20.50 -9.02
CA ASP A 326 1.63 -19.84 -8.82
C ASP A 326 1.45 -18.56 -7.98
N ASP A 327 2.52 -18.07 -7.36
CA ASP A 327 2.49 -16.81 -6.64
C ASP A 327 2.28 -15.62 -7.61
N TYR A 328 1.55 -14.58 -7.18
CA TYR A 328 1.43 -13.35 -7.97
C TYR A 328 2.67 -12.49 -7.78
N ASP A 329 3.66 -12.69 -8.66
CA ASP A 329 5.03 -12.20 -8.56
C ASP A 329 5.36 -11.18 -9.67
N SER A 330 6.12 -10.13 -9.34
CA SER A 330 6.51 -9.08 -10.29
C SER A 330 7.42 -9.55 -11.44
N HIS A 331 8.00 -10.74 -11.34
CA HIS A 331 8.84 -11.38 -12.34
C HIS A 331 8.04 -12.15 -13.39
N THR A 332 6.95 -12.79 -12.97
CA THR A 332 6.08 -13.61 -13.84
C THR A 332 4.88 -12.85 -14.38
N SER A 333 4.49 -11.76 -13.71
CA SER A 333 3.42 -10.87 -14.15
C SER A 333 3.77 -10.08 -15.41
N SER A 334 2.75 -9.51 -16.06
CA SER A 334 2.94 -8.57 -17.18
C SER A 334 3.89 -7.43 -16.77
N ARG A 335 4.96 -7.25 -17.56
CA ARG A 335 5.96 -6.20 -17.38
C ARG A 335 5.78 -5.11 -18.40
N MET A 336 5.91 -3.87 -17.95
CA MET A 336 6.00 -2.69 -18.81
C MET A 336 7.39 -2.62 -19.44
N ASN A 337 7.44 -2.25 -20.71
CA ASN A 337 8.67 -1.83 -21.36
C ASN A 337 9.03 -0.38 -20.96
N VAL A 338 10.12 0.17 -21.53
CA VAL A 338 10.58 1.54 -21.25
C VAL A 338 9.51 2.58 -21.61
N ASP A 339 8.87 2.48 -22.77
CA ASP A 339 7.86 3.43 -23.23
C ASP A 339 6.61 3.45 -22.33
N GLU A 340 6.08 2.27 -22.01
CA GLU A 340 4.95 2.12 -21.08
C GLU A 340 5.33 2.63 -19.66
N THR A 341 6.59 2.43 -19.25
CA THR A 341 7.09 2.97 -17.98
C THR A 341 7.15 4.51 -18.02
N LYS A 342 7.53 5.11 -19.15
CA LYS A 342 7.49 6.58 -19.34
C LYS A 342 6.06 7.11 -19.28
N GLU A 343 5.10 6.46 -19.93
CA GLU A 343 3.68 6.84 -19.88
C GLU A 343 3.16 6.83 -18.44
N LEU A 344 3.47 5.78 -17.68
CA LEU A 344 3.11 5.70 -16.26
C LEU A 344 3.76 6.83 -15.45
N LEU A 345 5.04 7.10 -15.65
CA LEU A 345 5.74 8.20 -14.97
C LEU A 345 5.13 9.57 -15.32
N LEU A 346 4.79 9.79 -16.59
CA LEU A 346 4.15 11.04 -17.07
C LEU A 346 2.74 11.23 -16.51
N SER A 347 2.05 10.16 -16.11
CA SER A 347 0.76 10.26 -15.42
C SER A 347 0.88 10.94 -14.05
N LEU A 348 2.07 10.94 -13.43
CA LEU A 348 2.31 11.50 -12.10
C LEU A 348 2.50 13.02 -12.15
N PRO A 349 1.64 13.82 -11.46
CA PRO A 349 1.79 15.27 -11.40
C PRO A 349 3.17 15.73 -10.90
N GLU A 350 3.76 14.98 -9.96
CA GLU A 350 5.07 15.28 -9.41
C GLU A 350 6.19 15.16 -10.44
N VAL A 351 6.16 14.12 -11.29
CA VAL A 351 7.16 13.94 -12.34
C VAL A 351 7.04 15.03 -13.40
N ARG A 352 5.80 15.38 -13.80
CA ARG A 352 5.57 16.49 -14.75
C ARG A 352 6.16 17.81 -14.25
N ARG A 353 5.97 18.14 -12.97
CA ARG A 353 6.59 19.34 -12.36
C ARG A 353 8.11 19.29 -12.36
N GLU A 354 8.71 18.12 -12.10
CA GLU A 354 10.15 17.96 -12.16
C GLU A 354 10.72 18.17 -13.57
N LEU A 355 9.98 17.75 -14.61
CA LEU A 355 10.32 17.94 -16.02
C LEU A 355 10.15 19.40 -16.45
N GLU A 356 9.05 20.05 -16.09
CA GLU A 356 8.84 21.48 -16.35
C GLU A 356 9.97 22.33 -15.75
N GLY A 357 10.33 22.07 -14.49
CA GLY A 357 11.45 22.75 -13.83
C GLY A 357 12.83 22.35 -14.34
N TRP A 358 12.94 21.30 -15.15
CA TRP A 358 14.16 20.92 -15.85
C TRP A 358 14.28 21.64 -17.21
N ALA A 359 13.19 21.66 -17.98
CA ALA A 359 13.12 22.33 -19.28
C ALA A 359 13.26 23.86 -19.18
N ALA A 360 12.94 24.44 -18.03
CA ALA A 360 13.12 25.87 -17.76
C ALA A 360 14.57 26.30 -17.42
N ARG A 361 15.54 25.39 -17.45
CA ARG A 361 16.97 25.67 -17.21
C ARG A 361 17.70 25.91 -18.52
#